data_AF-X0WIB0-F1
#
_entry.id   AF-X0WIB0-F1
#
_cell.length_a   1.000
_cell.length_b   1.000
_cell.length_c   1.000
_cell.angle_alpha   90.00
_cell.angle_beta   90.00
_cell.angle_gamma   90.00
#
_symmetry.space_group_name_H-M   'P 1'
#
loop_
_entity.id
_entity.type
_entity.pdbx_description
1 polymer ?
#
loop_
_entity_poly.entity_id
_entity_poly.type
_entity_poly.pdbx_seq_one_letter_code
_entity_poly.pdbx_strand_id
1 'polypeptide(L)'
;FIKTVRTGKVVHSFLGGLFLGYLALSWGGYNFVFLILPIVCGIMILLKKYNSNILIAYVGIEGLGLLVYALGPTFRFDTFFTSLELGGIFYFSIFLIIFHLLYTKRGDYPRFYSGIINAIKWGLIPIILVGAVVIWVAPDIIPFGFGSRLLSVLSPLIRDSLNLVASVAEHMPSSWSVFYYNTLIPLMLLPLGLFFLFKRANLADILLITFLILIFYFTGSMIRIILLFAPIACLVGAYGLVNILKIFGSFYGEQRRGIS
;
A
#
# COMPACT_ATOMS: atom_id res chain seq x y z
N PHE A 1 2.66 -8.57 8.48
CA PHE A 1 3.53 -7.43 8.12
C PHE A 1 3.90 -6.54 9.32
N ILE A 2 2.97 -5.77 9.91
CA ILE A 2 3.29 -4.78 10.97
C ILE A 2 4.05 -5.40 12.16
N LYS A 3 3.60 -6.56 12.65
CA LYS A 3 4.26 -7.26 13.76
C LYS A 3 5.69 -7.67 13.41
N THR A 4 5.92 -8.13 12.19
CA THR A 4 7.25 -8.49 11.68
C THR A 4 8.17 -7.27 11.60
N VAL A 5 7.69 -6.14 11.08
CA VAL A 5 8.47 -4.89 11.01
C VAL A 5 8.88 -4.39 12.41
N ARG A 6 7.99 -4.54 13.42
CA ARG A 6 8.30 -4.14 14.80
C ARG A 6 9.26 -5.08 15.53
N THR A 7 9.13 -6.39 15.30
CA THR A 7 9.85 -7.40 16.10
C THR A 7 11.10 -7.95 15.42
N GLY A 8 11.21 -7.85 14.09
CA GLY A 8 12.27 -8.49 13.30
C GLY A 8 12.25 -10.02 13.30
N LYS A 9 11.24 -10.65 13.92
CA LYS A 9 11.18 -12.11 14.03
C LYS A 9 10.74 -12.75 12.72
N VAL A 10 11.58 -13.62 12.20
CA VAL A 10 11.36 -14.39 10.96
C VAL A 10 10.07 -15.21 11.04
N VAL A 11 9.75 -15.82 12.19
CA VAL A 11 8.50 -16.59 12.40
C VAL A 11 7.24 -15.79 12.06
N HIS A 12 7.20 -14.50 12.44
CA HIS A 12 6.06 -13.65 12.11
C HIS A 12 5.99 -13.29 10.63
N SER A 13 7.13 -13.33 9.93
CA SER A 13 7.19 -13.18 8.49
C SER A 13 6.62 -14.39 7.77
N PHE A 14 7.05 -15.60 8.17
CA PHE A 14 6.54 -16.86 7.62
C PHE A 14 5.02 -16.97 7.79
N LEU A 15 4.53 -16.72 9.01
CA LEU A 15 3.10 -16.74 9.29
C LEU A 15 2.34 -15.69 8.45
N GLY A 16 2.91 -14.49 8.28
CA GLY A 16 2.33 -13.45 7.44
C GLY A 16 2.27 -13.83 5.97
N GLY A 17 3.30 -14.50 5.45
CA GLY A 17 3.35 -15.02 4.08
C GLY A 17 2.34 -16.15 3.85
N LEU A 18 2.13 -17.02 4.85
CA LEU A 18 1.14 -18.11 4.73
C LEU A 18 -0.27 -17.54 4.59
N PHE A 19 -0.61 -16.53 5.41
CA PHE A 19 -1.90 -15.84 5.28
C PHE A 19 -2.04 -15.06 3.97
N LEU A 20 -0.95 -14.46 3.49
CA LEU A 20 -0.95 -13.76 2.20
C LEU A 20 -1.16 -14.75 1.04
N GLY A 21 -0.49 -15.90 1.07
CA GLY A 21 -0.67 -16.98 0.11
C GLY A 21 -2.08 -17.57 0.15
N TYR A 22 -2.64 -17.79 1.34
CA TYR A 22 -4.03 -18.21 1.49
C TYR A 22 -5.02 -17.21 0.88
N LEU A 23 -4.78 -15.91 1.09
CA LEU A 23 -5.57 -14.85 0.46
C LEU A 23 -5.45 -14.89 -1.07
N ALA A 24 -4.25 -15.16 -1.60
CA ALA A 24 -4.00 -15.30 -3.03
C ALA A 24 -4.76 -16.46 -3.67
N LEU A 25 -4.86 -17.59 -2.97
CA LEU A 25 -5.61 -18.76 -3.42
C LEU A 25 -7.13 -18.55 -3.30
N SER A 26 -7.59 -17.79 -2.31
CA SER A 26 -9.01 -17.64 -2.00
C SER A 26 -9.68 -16.51 -2.78
N TRP A 27 -8.98 -15.42 -3.08
CA TRP A 27 -9.59 -14.21 -3.62
C TRP A 27 -8.74 -13.53 -4.69
N GLY A 28 -9.34 -13.27 -5.86
CA GLY A 28 -8.69 -12.59 -6.99
C GLY A 28 -8.27 -11.13 -6.76
N GLY A 29 -8.65 -10.51 -5.63
CA GLY A 29 -8.18 -9.18 -5.22
C GLY A 29 -6.81 -9.19 -4.54
N TYR A 30 -6.11 -10.32 -4.53
CA TYR A 30 -4.79 -10.46 -3.92
C TYR A 30 -3.74 -9.51 -4.50
N ASN A 31 -3.82 -9.21 -5.81
CA ASN A 31 -2.94 -8.26 -6.50
C ASN A 31 -2.78 -6.93 -5.74
N PHE A 32 -3.87 -6.42 -5.15
CA PHE A 32 -3.82 -5.19 -4.36
C PHE A 32 -2.87 -5.31 -3.15
N VAL A 33 -2.95 -6.43 -2.41
CA VAL A 33 -2.15 -6.65 -1.20
C VAL A 33 -0.69 -6.89 -1.53
N PHE A 34 -0.40 -7.56 -2.65
CA PHE A 34 0.96 -7.76 -3.14
C PHE A 34 1.59 -6.48 -3.69
N LEU A 35 0.81 -5.57 -4.29
CA LEU A 35 1.34 -4.32 -4.87
C LEU A 35 1.52 -3.20 -3.84
N ILE A 36 0.72 -3.18 -2.77
CA ILE A 36 0.83 -2.12 -1.76
C ILE A 36 2.10 -2.26 -0.89
N LEU A 37 2.54 -3.48 -0.60
CA LEU A 37 3.72 -3.73 0.23
C LEU A 37 5.02 -3.18 -0.39
N PRO A 38 5.31 -3.38 -1.69
CA PRO A 38 6.40 -2.70 -2.38
C PRO A 38 6.31 -1.18 -2.29
N ILE A 39 5.14 -0.60 -2.54
CA ILE A 39 4.92 0.86 -2.49
C ILE A 39 5.27 1.41 -1.11
N VAL A 40 4.79 0.74 -0.06
CA VAL A 40 5.05 1.13 1.33
C VAL A 40 6.54 1.03 1.67
N CYS A 41 7.22 -0.03 1.22
CA CYS A 41 8.66 -0.16 1.41
C CYS A 41 9.43 0.94 0.65
N GLY A 42 9.01 1.27 -0.57
CA GLY A 42 9.55 2.40 -1.34
C GLY A 42 9.40 3.73 -0.62
N ILE A 43 8.21 4.02 -0.09
CA ILE A 43 7.95 5.23 0.72
C ILE A 43 8.85 5.25 1.97
N MET A 44 9.04 4.11 2.64
CA MET A 44 9.94 4.03 3.81
C MET A 44 11.40 4.35 3.46
N ILE A 45 11.87 3.89 2.29
CA ILE A 45 13.20 4.22 1.75
C ILE A 45 13.29 5.74 1.48
N LEU A 46 12.29 6.33 0.84
CA LEU A 46 12.24 7.77 0.55
C LEU A 46 12.23 8.64 1.82
N LEU A 47 11.52 8.19 2.86
CA LEU A 47 11.48 8.85 4.16
C LEU A 47 12.75 8.62 5.00
N LYS A 48 13.76 7.91 4.47
CA LYS A 48 15.00 7.52 5.17
C LYS A 48 14.74 6.74 6.48
N LYS A 49 13.58 6.11 6.62
CA LYS A 49 13.18 5.31 7.80
C LYS A 49 13.41 3.81 7.61
N TYR A 50 14.37 3.46 6.75
CA TYR A 50 14.68 2.07 6.45
C TYR A 50 15.37 1.37 7.63
N ASN A 51 14.97 0.11 7.88
CA ASN A 51 15.52 -0.78 8.90
C ASN A 51 15.64 -2.19 8.32
N SER A 52 16.61 -2.99 8.78
CA SER A 52 16.79 -4.40 8.40
C SER A 52 15.52 -5.24 8.60
N ASN A 53 14.70 -4.90 9.59
CA ASN A 53 13.42 -5.57 9.83
C ASN A 53 12.44 -5.44 8.64
N ILE A 54 12.55 -4.38 7.84
CA ILE A 54 11.70 -4.16 6.65
C ILE A 54 12.05 -5.17 5.56
N LEU A 55 13.34 -5.46 5.36
CA LEU A 55 13.76 -6.52 4.43
C LEU A 55 13.18 -7.87 4.84
N ILE A 56 13.36 -8.24 6.11
CA ILE A 56 12.87 -9.52 6.65
C ILE A 56 11.35 -9.61 6.44
N ALA A 57 10.63 -8.53 6.78
CA ALA A 57 9.18 -8.49 6.61
C ALA A 57 8.75 -8.58 5.14
N TYR A 58 9.39 -7.82 4.25
CA TYR A 58 9.04 -7.79 2.84
C TYR A 58 9.37 -9.12 2.15
N VAL A 59 10.64 -9.52 2.15
CA VAL A 59 11.10 -10.74 1.46
C VAL A 59 10.44 -11.98 2.05
N GLY A 60 10.28 -12.06 3.37
CA GLY A 60 9.69 -13.23 4.00
C GLY A 60 8.17 -13.34 3.78
N ILE A 61 7.43 -12.22 3.71
CA ILE A 61 5.98 -12.26 3.47
C ILE A 61 5.69 -12.44 1.98
N GLU A 62 6.35 -11.66 1.12
CA GLU A 62 6.14 -11.71 -0.33
C GLU A 62 6.68 -12.98 -0.93
N GLY A 63 7.91 -13.38 -0.56
CA GLY A 63 8.52 -14.59 -1.08
C GLY A 63 7.72 -15.83 -0.71
N LEU A 64 7.26 -15.93 0.54
CA LEU A 64 6.44 -17.06 0.95
C LEU A 64 5.00 -16.98 0.42
N GLY A 65 4.43 -15.78 0.34
CA GLY A 65 3.11 -15.57 -0.26
C GLY A 65 3.07 -15.98 -1.73
N LEU A 66 4.09 -15.60 -2.50
CA LEU A 66 4.26 -16.02 -3.90
C LEU A 66 4.49 -17.53 -4.02
N LEU A 67 5.29 -18.13 -3.14
CA LEU A 67 5.53 -19.57 -3.14
C LEU A 67 4.23 -20.34 -2.93
N VAL A 68 3.41 -19.95 -1.95
CA VAL A 68 2.11 -20.57 -1.70
C VAL A 68 1.14 -20.32 -2.85
N TYR A 69 1.13 -19.11 -3.44
CA TYR A 69 0.31 -18.81 -4.60
C TYR A 69 0.68 -19.68 -5.82
N ALA A 70 1.97 -19.95 -6.02
CA ALA A 70 2.46 -20.79 -7.10
C ALA A 70 2.03 -22.27 -7.00
N LEU A 71 1.60 -22.72 -5.81
CA LEU A 71 1.00 -24.05 -5.63
C LEU A 71 -0.45 -24.13 -6.13
N GLY A 72 -1.08 -22.98 -6.41
CA GLY A 72 -2.46 -22.93 -6.87
C GLY A 72 -2.62 -23.34 -8.35
N PRO A 73 -3.74 -23.96 -8.73
CA PRO A 73 -4.00 -24.39 -10.12
C PRO A 73 -4.16 -23.22 -11.11
N THR A 74 -4.37 -22.00 -10.60
CA THR A 74 -4.53 -20.79 -11.40
C THR A 74 -3.20 -20.13 -11.75
N PHE A 75 -2.08 -20.61 -11.21
CA PHE A 75 -0.77 -20.01 -11.44
C PHE A 75 -0.21 -20.40 -12.81
N ARG A 76 0.11 -19.39 -13.62
CA ARG A 76 0.71 -19.57 -14.95
C ARG A 76 2.19 -19.18 -14.90
N PHE A 77 3.07 -20.17 -14.95
CA PHE A 77 4.52 -19.97 -14.94
C PHE A 77 5.00 -19.15 -16.14
N ASP A 78 4.35 -19.28 -17.30
CA ASP A 78 4.70 -18.56 -18.54
C ASP A 78 4.61 -17.03 -18.38
N THR A 79 3.72 -16.56 -17.50
CA THR A 79 3.47 -15.14 -17.27
C THR A 79 4.29 -14.56 -16.12
N PHE A 80 5.12 -15.35 -15.45
CA PHE A 80 5.80 -14.91 -14.22
C PHE A 80 6.77 -13.75 -14.45
N PHE A 81 7.62 -13.84 -15.47
CA PHE A 81 8.62 -12.80 -15.77
C PHE A 81 8.10 -11.70 -16.69
N THR A 82 7.00 -11.94 -17.38
CA THR A 82 6.42 -11.02 -18.38
C THR A 82 5.33 -10.14 -17.79
N SER A 83 4.57 -10.62 -16.80
CA SER A 83 3.60 -9.80 -16.09
C SER A 83 4.30 -8.86 -15.13
N LEU A 84 3.93 -7.58 -15.16
CA LEU A 84 4.44 -6.60 -14.19
C LEU A 84 3.86 -6.87 -12.79
N GLU A 85 2.72 -7.56 -12.69
CA GLU A 85 2.08 -7.92 -11.43
C GLU A 85 2.97 -8.85 -10.62
N LEU A 86 3.36 -10.00 -11.17
CA LEU A 86 4.19 -10.99 -10.46
C LEU A 86 5.68 -10.69 -10.62
N GLY A 87 6.11 -10.35 -11.82
CA GLY A 87 7.49 -9.99 -12.12
C GLY A 87 7.92 -8.72 -11.38
N GLY A 88 7.04 -7.72 -11.26
CA GLY A 88 7.35 -6.48 -10.54
C GLY A 88 7.64 -6.71 -9.05
N ILE A 89 6.90 -7.59 -8.38
CA ILE A 89 7.17 -7.98 -6.99
C ILE A 89 8.53 -8.67 -6.89
N PHE A 90 8.83 -9.56 -7.84
CA PHE A 90 10.11 -10.27 -7.89
C PHE A 90 11.29 -9.31 -8.11
N TYR A 91 11.22 -8.41 -9.10
CA TYR A 91 12.26 -7.41 -9.35
C TYR A 91 12.43 -6.45 -8.17
N PHE A 92 11.33 -6.06 -7.52
CA PHE A 92 11.40 -5.21 -6.34
C PHE A 92 12.06 -5.92 -5.15
N SER A 93 11.86 -7.24 -5.00
CA SER A 93 12.57 -8.02 -3.98
C SER A 93 14.09 -8.00 -4.18
N ILE A 94 14.56 -8.15 -5.43
CA ILE A 94 15.97 -8.05 -5.80
C ILE A 94 16.48 -6.64 -5.50
N PHE A 95 15.74 -5.61 -5.91
CA PHE A 95 16.07 -4.22 -5.62
C PHE A 95 16.23 -3.97 -4.12
N LEU A 96 15.32 -4.50 -3.29
CA LEU A 96 15.34 -4.31 -1.84
C LEU A 96 16.51 -5.05 -1.16
N ILE A 97 16.92 -6.22 -1.69
CA ILE A 97 18.13 -6.92 -1.27
C ILE A 97 19.38 -6.11 -1.61
N ILE A 98 19.49 -5.61 -2.85
CA ILE A 98 20.62 -4.74 -3.27
C ILE A 98 20.68 -3.48 -2.40
N PHE A 99 19.53 -2.85 -2.15
CA PHE A 99 19.43 -1.68 -1.29
C PHE A 99 19.87 -2.01 0.14
N HIS A 100 19.52 -3.18 0.67
CA HIS A 100 19.98 -3.60 1.99
C HIS A 100 21.49 -3.83 2.06
N LEU A 101 22.10 -4.42 1.03
CA LEU A 101 23.56 -4.57 0.96
C LEU A 101 24.27 -3.21 0.98
N LEU A 102 23.75 -2.25 0.22
CA LEU A 102 24.23 -0.86 0.22
C LEU A 102 24.02 -0.16 1.58
N TYR A 103 22.90 -0.44 2.26
CA TYR A 103 22.61 0.07 3.60
C TYR A 103 23.61 -0.46 4.64
N THR A 104 23.92 -1.75 4.60
CA THR A 104 24.91 -2.38 5.49
C THR A 104 26.32 -1.85 5.25
N LYS A 105 26.64 -1.49 4.00
CA LYS A 105 27.92 -0.89 3.58
C LYS A 105 27.98 0.64 3.71
N ARG A 106 26.98 1.26 4.36
CA ARG A 106 26.92 2.72 4.56
C ARG A 106 28.12 3.28 5.34
N GLY A 107 28.71 2.49 6.23
CA GLY A 107 29.90 2.87 7.00
C GLY A 107 31.14 3.03 6.14
N ASP A 108 31.28 2.21 5.10
CA ASP A 108 32.46 2.19 4.24
C ASP A 108 32.43 3.31 3.19
N TYR A 109 31.23 3.66 2.68
CA TYR A 109 31.07 4.65 1.59
C TYR A 109 29.90 5.64 1.82
N PRO A 110 30.03 6.60 2.74
CA PRO A 110 28.95 7.51 3.12
C PRO A 110 28.52 8.45 1.98
N ARG A 111 29.44 8.85 1.10
CA ARG A 111 29.14 9.71 -0.07
C ARG A 111 28.36 8.99 -1.17
N PHE A 112 28.60 7.70 -1.36
CA PHE A 112 27.90 6.88 -2.35
C PHE A 112 26.45 6.62 -1.91
N TYR A 113 26.24 6.30 -0.64
CA TYR A 113 24.91 6.09 -0.07
C TYR A 113 24.04 7.36 -0.09
N SER A 114 24.61 8.52 0.26
CA SER A 114 23.87 9.79 0.19
C SER A 114 23.59 10.20 -1.26
N GLY A 115 24.52 9.95 -2.17
CA GLY A 115 24.35 10.12 -3.62
C GLY A 115 23.21 9.27 -4.17
N ILE A 116 23.14 7.98 -3.83
CA ILE A 116 22.06 7.08 -4.28
C ILE A 116 20.71 7.50 -3.72
N ILE A 117 20.59 7.83 -2.43
CA ILE A 117 19.29 8.27 -1.89
C ILE A 117 18.84 9.57 -2.54
N ASN A 118 19.76 10.51 -2.77
CA ASN A 118 19.42 11.74 -3.47
C ASN A 118 19.05 11.45 -4.92
N ALA A 119 19.75 10.55 -5.61
CA ALA A 119 19.40 10.11 -6.97
C ALA A 119 18.04 9.42 -7.02
N ILE A 120 17.69 8.58 -6.04
CA ILE A 120 16.36 7.96 -5.94
C ILE A 120 15.30 9.04 -5.71
N LYS A 121 15.52 9.99 -4.79
CA LYS A 121 14.57 11.08 -4.50
C LYS A 121 14.36 12.01 -5.68
N TRP A 122 15.45 12.47 -6.28
CA TRP A 122 15.43 13.43 -7.39
C TRP A 122 15.17 12.77 -8.73
N GLY A 123 15.47 11.48 -8.90
CA GLY A 123 15.14 10.69 -10.08
C GLY A 123 13.69 10.23 -10.12
N LEU A 124 13.03 10.06 -8.96
CA LEU A 124 11.60 9.74 -8.91
C LEU A 124 10.73 10.86 -9.48
N ILE A 125 11.12 12.12 -9.28
CA ILE A 125 10.36 13.30 -9.74
C ILE A 125 10.20 13.32 -11.28
N PRO A 126 11.28 13.23 -12.09
CA PRO A 126 11.16 13.16 -13.54
C PRO A 126 10.52 11.85 -14.00
N ILE A 127 10.72 10.73 -13.31
CA ILE A 127 10.05 9.45 -13.65
C ILE A 127 8.52 9.57 -13.50
N ILE A 128 8.04 10.17 -12.41
CA ILE A 128 6.61 10.40 -12.20
C ILE A 128 6.07 11.39 -13.24
N LEU A 129 6.82 12.47 -13.52
CA LEU A 129 6.42 13.49 -14.49
C LEU A 129 6.34 12.91 -15.92
N VAL A 130 7.37 12.19 -16.36
CA VAL A 130 7.40 11.51 -17.66
C VAL A 130 6.34 10.42 -17.71
N GLY A 131 6.16 9.64 -16.64
CA GLY A 131 5.09 8.65 -16.55
C GLY A 131 3.70 9.27 -16.70
N ALA A 132 3.43 10.39 -16.04
CA ALA A 132 2.17 11.12 -16.17
C ALA A 132 1.95 11.66 -17.59
N VAL A 133 3.00 12.17 -18.23
CA VAL A 133 2.95 12.65 -19.62
C VAL A 133 2.72 11.49 -20.60
N VAL A 134 3.38 10.35 -20.42
CA VAL A 134 3.18 9.17 -21.29
C VAL A 134 1.77 8.62 -21.14
N ILE A 135 1.23 8.53 -19.92
CA ILE A 135 -0.17 8.13 -19.67
C ILE A 135 -1.15 9.10 -20.34
N TRP A 136 -0.82 10.40 -20.37
CA TRP A 136 -1.68 11.43 -20.97
C TRP A 136 -1.62 11.44 -22.51
N VAL A 137 -0.45 11.22 -23.11
CA VAL A 137 -0.24 11.29 -24.56
C VAL A 137 -0.61 9.98 -25.27
N ALA A 138 -0.39 8.84 -24.60
CA ALA A 138 -0.61 7.54 -25.22
C ALA A 138 -1.00 6.46 -24.19
N PRO A 139 -2.29 6.37 -23.83
CA PRO A 139 -2.78 5.36 -22.89
C PRO A 139 -2.58 3.92 -23.38
N ASP A 140 -2.45 3.70 -24.70
CA ASP A 140 -2.31 2.36 -25.31
C ASP A 140 -0.85 1.87 -25.42
N ILE A 141 0.14 2.74 -25.26
CA ILE A 141 1.57 2.38 -25.47
C ILE A 141 2.16 1.67 -24.25
N ILE A 142 1.44 1.65 -23.12
CA ILE A 142 1.92 0.97 -21.93
C ILE A 142 1.08 -0.28 -21.66
N PRO A 143 1.34 -1.41 -22.35
CA PRO A 143 0.95 -2.71 -21.86
C PRO A 143 1.92 -3.05 -20.73
N PHE A 144 1.87 -2.29 -19.63
CA PHE A 144 2.21 -2.90 -18.36
C PHE A 144 1.31 -4.13 -18.30
N GLY A 145 1.88 -5.33 -18.21
CA GLY A 145 1.14 -6.59 -18.16
C GLY A 145 0.27 -6.75 -16.91
N PHE A 146 -0.34 -5.67 -16.45
CA PHE A 146 -1.49 -5.62 -15.57
C PHE A 146 -2.68 -6.22 -16.31
N GLY A 147 -3.44 -7.07 -15.62
CA GLY A 147 -4.71 -7.54 -16.15
C GLY A 147 -5.61 -6.36 -16.52
N SER A 148 -6.42 -6.51 -17.58
CA SER A 148 -7.35 -5.48 -18.08
C SER A 148 -8.25 -4.88 -16.99
N ARG A 149 -8.51 -5.64 -15.92
CA ARG A 149 -9.27 -5.22 -14.73
C ARG A 149 -8.50 -4.26 -13.81
N LEU A 150 -7.19 -4.40 -13.67
CA LEU A 150 -6.39 -3.50 -12.83
C LEU A 150 -6.13 -2.18 -13.57
N LEU A 151 -5.95 -2.23 -14.89
CA LEU A 151 -5.85 -1.04 -15.74
C LEU A 151 -7.13 -0.19 -15.73
N SER A 152 -8.31 -0.82 -15.74
CA SER A 152 -9.58 -0.08 -15.65
C SER A 152 -9.83 0.54 -14.26
N VAL A 153 -9.22 0.00 -13.20
CA VAL A 153 -9.22 0.62 -11.88
C VAL A 153 -8.27 1.83 -11.82
N LEU A 154 -7.15 1.75 -12.54
CA LEU A 154 -6.05 2.72 -12.47
C LEU A 154 -6.25 3.94 -13.39
N SER A 155 -6.96 3.78 -14.51
CA SER A 155 -7.34 4.89 -15.39
C SER A 155 -8.82 4.79 -15.81
N PRO A 156 -9.66 5.75 -15.39
CA PRO A 156 -11.05 5.84 -15.85
C PRO A 156 -11.18 6.02 -17.37
N LEU A 157 -10.18 6.64 -18.03
CA LEU A 157 -10.20 6.88 -19.48
C LEU A 157 -10.10 5.59 -20.30
N ILE A 158 -9.39 4.58 -19.78
CA ILE A 158 -9.25 3.26 -20.43
C ILE A 158 -10.52 2.43 -20.20
N ARG A 159 -11.28 2.69 -19.12
CA ARG A 159 -12.54 1.98 -18.83
C ARG A 159 -13.61 2.22 -19.89
N ASP A 160 -13.73 3.45 -20.39
CA ASP A 160 -14.74 3.80 -21.39
C ASP A 160 -14.49 3.09 -22.74
N SER A 161 -13.25 2.66 -23.00
CA SER A 161 -12.91 1.85 -24.17
C SER A 161 -13.26 0.36 -24.04
N LEU A 162 -13.49 -0.13 -22.81
CA LEU A 162 -13.79 -1.55 -22.50
C LEU A 162 -15.29 -1.75 -22.22
N ASN A 163 -16.09 -1.73 -23.29
CA ASN A 163 -17.56 -1.80 -23.26
C ASN A 163 -18.16 -2.97 -22.45
N LEU A 164 -17.45 -4.10 -22.32
CA LEU A 164 -17.92 -5.27 -21.54
C LEU A 164 -17.74 -5.13 -20.02
N VAL A 165 -16.83 -4.28 -19.56
CA VAL A 165 -16.57 -4.06 -18.11
C VAL A 165 -17.46 -2.94 -17.57
N ALA A 166 -17.81 -1.96 -18.40
CA ALA A 166 -18.65 -0.82 -18.00
C ALA A 166 -20.13 -1.19 -17.78
N SER A 167 -20.60 -2.33 -18.30
CA SER A 167 -22.02 -2.74 -18.22
C SER A 167 -22.43 -3.34 -16.88
N VAL A 168 -21.47 -3.73 -16.04
CA VAL A 168 -21.74 -4.31 -14.71
C VAL A 168 -21.85 -3.17 -13.70
N ALA A 169 -22.98 -3.08 -13.00
CA ALA A 169 -23.22 -2.05 -11.98
C ALA A 169 -22.12 -1.99 -10.90
N GLU A 170 -21.40 -3.09 -10.69
CA GLU A 170 -20.26 -3.20 -9.76
C GLU A 170 -19.01 -2.41 -10.19
N HIS A 171 -18.90 -2.04 -11.46
CA HIS A 171 -17.78 -1.27 -12.02
C HIS A 171 -18.11 0.22 -12.18
N MET A 172 -19.27 0.66 -11.72
CA MET A 172 -19.67 2.06 -11.74
C MET A 172 -18.81 2.89 -10.76
N PRO A 173 -18.55 4.16 -11.10
CA PRO A 173 -17.87 5.08 -10.19
C PRO A 173 -18.72 5.35 -8.95
N SER A 174 -18.06 5.56 -7.81
CA SER A 174 -18.74 5.84 -6.54
C SER A 174 -19.02 7.33 -6.39
N SER A 175 -20.29 7.68 -6.15
CA SER A 175 -20.66 9.02 -5.71
C SER A 175 -20.37 9.22 -4.22
N TRP A 176 -20.31 10.49 -3.78
CA TRP A 176 -20.15 10.83 -2.36
C TRP A 176 -21.21 10.18 -1.46
N SER A 177 -22.47 10.08 -1.93
CA SER A 177 -23.55 9.47 -1.16
C SER A 177 -23.28 8.02 -0.83
N VAL A 178 -22.65 7.27 -1.73
CA VAL A 178 -22.26 5.87 -1.51
C VAL A 178 -21.19 5.74 -0.43
N PHE A 179 -20.20 6.64 -0.42
CA PHE A 179 -19.19 6.66 0.65
C PHE A 179 -19.84 6.88 2.01
N TYR A 180 -20.68 7.92 2.12
CA TYR A 180 -21.34 8.26 3.38
C TYR A 180 -22.30 7.16 3.84
N TYR A 181 -23.11 6.59 2.94
CA TYR A 181 -24.08 5.56 3.28
C TYR A 181 -23.41 4.29 3.83
N ASN A 182 -22.28 3.87 3.26
CA ASN A 182 -21.61 2.63 3.67
C ASN A 182 -20.70 2.79 4.89
N THR A 183 -20.08 3.95 5.08
CA THR A 183 -19.09 4.15 6.16
C THR A 183 -19.52 5.09 7.27
N LEU A 184 -20.60 5.86 7.09
CA LEU A 184 -21.24 6.69 8.14
C LEU A 184 -20.21 7.56 8.90
N ILE A 185 -20.24 7.51 10.23
CA ILE A 185 -19.43 8.31 11.17
C ILE A 185 -17.91 8.15 10.92
N PRO A 186 -17.36 6.93 10.74
CA PRO A 186 -15.95 6.74 10.36
C PRO A 186 -15.45 7.63 9.22
N LEU A 187 -16.26 7.87 8.18
CA LEU A 187 -15.87 8.72 7.03
C LEU A 187 -15.55 10.15 7.48
N MET A 188 -16.35 10.70 8.39
CA MET A 188 -16.17 12.06 8.91
C MET A 188 -14.93 12.18 9.81
N LEU A 189 -14.55 11.09 10.47
CA LEU A 189 -13.38 11.03 11.35
C LEU A 189 -12.07 10.76 10.59
N LEU A 190 -12.13 10.39 9.31
CA LEU A 190 -10.94 10.07 8.51
C LEU A 190 -9.92 11.21 8.42
N PRO A 191 -10.29 12.47 8.08
CA PRO A 191 -9.32 13.56 7.99
C PRO A 191 -8.58 13.77 9.30
N LEU A 192 -9.29 13.62 10.41
CA LEU A 192 -8.71 13.76 11.74
C LEU A 192 -7.78 12.59 12.09
N GLY A 193 -8.19 11.36 11.81
CA GLY A 193 -7.33 10.18 11.97
C GLY A 193 -6.05 10.29 11.15
N LEU A 194 -6.16 10.74 9.89
CA LEU A 194 -5.03 11.03 9.00
C LEU A 194 -4.08 12.06 9.62
N PHE A 195 -4.60 13.17 10.15
CA PHE A 195 -3.79 14.20 10.79
C PHE A 195 -2.93 13.64 11.93
N PHE A 196 -3.53 12.84 12.82
CA PHE A 196 -2.78 12.21 13.91
C PHE A 196 -1.76 11.17 13.42
N LEU A 197 -2.09 10.42 12.36
CA LEU A 197 -1.16 9.46 11.75
C LEU A 197 0.06 10.18 11.13
N PHE A 198 -0.15 11.30 10.44
CA PHE A 198 0.94 12.12 9.88
C PHE A 198 1.83 12.71 10.97
N LYS A 199 1.26 13.16 12.09
CA LYS A 199 2.03 13.71 13.21
C LYS A 199 2.98 12.67 13.82
N ARG A 200 2.56 11.41 13.92
CA ARG A 200 3.33 10.33 14.53
C ARG A 200 4.30 9.66 13.55
N ALA A 201 3.89 9.50 12.29
CA ALA A 201 4.68 8.99 11.17
C ALA A 201 5.51 7.72 11.48
N ASN A 202 5.00 6.79 12.29
CA ASN A 202 5.68 5.51 12.50
C ASN A 202 5.53 4.58 11.29
N LEU A 203 6.31 3.51 11.25
CA LEU A 203 6.28 2.53 10.16
C LEU A 203 4.87 1.94 9.92
N ALA A 204 4.13 1.68 10.99
CA ALA A 204 2.75 1.19 10.89
C ALA A 204 1.77 2.27 10.40
N ASP A 205 2.03 3.54 10.74
CA ASP A 205 1.17 4.67 10.37
C ASP A 205 1.36 4.98 8.88
N ILE A 206 2.59 4.88 8.35
CA ILE A 206 2.90 5.03 6.92
C ILE A 206 2.13 3.99 6.09
N LEU A 207 2.12 2.72 6.52
CA LEU A 207 1.33 1.67 5.88
C LEU A 207 -0.16 2.03 5.84
N LEU A 208 -0.72 2.48 6.97
CA LEU A 208 -2.15 2.86 7.06
C LEU A 208 -2.48 4.06 6.18
N ILE A 209 -1.63 5.08 6.14
CA ILE A 209 -1.82 6.28 5.31
C ILE A 209 -1.80 5.89 3.83
N THR A 210 -0.76 5.15 3.39
CA THR A 210 -0.64 4.70 2.00
C THR A 210 -1.81 3.83 1.60
N PHE A 211 -2.22 2.90 2.48
CA PHE A 211 -3.40 2.06 2.24
C PHE A 211 -4.65 2.92 2.06
N LEU A 212 -4.92 3.82 3.00
CA LEU A 212 -6.12 4.65 2.98
C LEU A 212 -6.21 5.50 1.70
N ILE A 213 -5.12 6.16 1.32
CA ILE A 213 -5.10 7.03 0.12
C ILE A 213 -5.34 6.18 -1.13
N LEU A 214 -4.65 5.04 -1.25
CA LEU A 214 -4.77 4.16 -2.42
C LEU A 214 -6.19 3.57 -2.53
N ILE A 215 -6.75 3.09 -1.41
CA ILE A 215 -8.08 2.48 -1.41
C ILE A 215 -9.19 3.51 -1.60
N PHE A 216 -8.98 4.76 -1.15
CA PHE A 216 -9.92 5.85 -1.38
C PHE A 216 -10.01 6.18 -2.87
N TYR A 217 -8.87 6.24 -3.56
CA TYR A 217 -8.83 6.41 -5.02
C TYR A 217 -9.52 5.25 -5.75
N PHE A 218 -9.19 4.00 -5.41
CA PHE A 218 -9.78 2.83 -6.06
C PHE A 218 -11.29 2.69 -5.80
N THR A 219 -11.75 3.04 -4.59
CA THR A 219 -13.18 3.06 -4.27
C THR A 219 -13.91 4.17 -5.05
N GLY A 220 -13.27 5.31 -5.29
CA GLY A 220 -13.81 6.34 -6.16
C GLY A 220 -14.01 5.85 -7.60
N SER A 221 -13.07 5.06 -8.11
CA SER A 221 -13.12 4.49 -9.46
C SER A 221 -14.15 3.35 -9.60
N MET A 222 -14.21 2.43 -8.63
CA MET A 222 -15.11 1.28 -8.64
C MET A 222 -15.83 1.05 -7.31
N ILE A 223 -17.16 0.94 -7.37
CA ILE A 223 -18.01 0.82 -6.19
C ILE A 223 -17.76 -0.44 -5.35
N ARG A 224 -17.46 -1.58 -5.99
CA ARG A 224 -17.24 -2.86 -5.27
C ARG A 224 -16.02 -2.85 -4.34
N ILE A 225 -15.06 -1.96 -4.58
CA ILE A 225 -13.83 -1.84 -3.76
C ILE A 225 -14.13 -1.21 -2.39
N ILE A 226 -15.33 -0.67 -2.17
CA ILE A 226 -15.74 -0.12 -0.88
C ILE A 226 -15.67 -1.13 0.28
N LEU A 227 -15.79 -2.43 -0.04
CA LEU A 227 -15.61 -3.52 0.93
C LEU A 227 -14.21 -3.54 1.54
N LEU A 228 -13.18 -3.18 0.76
CA LEU A 228 -11.81 -3.03 1.24
C LEU A 228 -11.60 -1.69 1.94
N PHE A 229 -12.33 -0.64 1.56
CA PHE A 229 -12.23 0.67 2.21
C PHE A 229 -12.78 0.67 3.64
N ALA A 230 -13.92 0.00 3.86
CA ALA A 230 -14.60 -0.04 5.15
C ALA A 230 -13.70 -0.39 6.36
N PRO A 231 -12.92 -1.49 6.36
CA PRO A 231 -12.09 -1.85 7.52
C PRO A 231 -11.00 -0.81 7.83
N ILE A 232 -10.41 -0.16 6.82
CA ILE A 232 -9.40 0.88 7.04
C ILE A 232 -10.05 2.17 7.50
N ALA A 233 -11.21 2.52 6.94
CA ALA A 233 -11.99 3.67 7.39
C ALA A 233 -12.35 3.54 8.87
N CYS A 234 -12.77 2.35 9.31
CA CYS A 234 -13.02 2.06 10.72
C CYS A 234 -11.76 2.18 11.58
N LEU A 235 -10.62 1.63 11.16
CA LEU A 235 -9.36 1.70 11.92
C LEU A 235 -8.85 3.14 12.09
N VAL A 236 -8.83 3.91 11.00
CA VAL A 236 -8.33 5.30 11.02
C VAL A 236 -9.33 6.22 11.73
N GLY A 237 -10.63 6.02 11.51
CA GLY A 237 -11.69 6.74 12.22
C GLY A 237 -11.67 6.48 13.73
N ALA A 238 -11.52 5.21 14.15
CA ALA A 238 -11.37 4.85 15.55
C ALA A 238 -10.10 5.45 16.17
N TYR A 239 -8.99 5.47 15.44
CA TYR A 239 -7.76 6.12 15.90
C TYR A 239 -7.95 7.63 16.11
N GLY A 240 -8.62 8.31 15.17
CA GLY A 240 -8.97 9.73 15.31
C GLY A 240 -9.84 9.98 16.54
N LEU A 241 -10.90 9.18 16.72
CA LEU A 241 -11.81 9.28 17.87
C LEU A 241 -11.09 9.06 19.21
N VAL A 242 -10.25 8.04 19.32
CA VAL A 242 -9.49 7.75 20.55
C VAL A 242 -8.56 8.90 20.92
N ASN A 243 -7.93 9.56 19.96
CA ASN A 243 -7.05 10.69 20.24
C ASN A 243 -7.83 11.92 20.72
N ILE A 244 -9.02 12.18 20.16
CA ILE A 244 -9.92 13.22 20.69
C ILE A 244 -10.32 12.91 22.13
N LEU A 245 -10.80 11.69 22.38
CA LEU A 245 -11.29 11.30 23.71
C LEU A 245 -10.19 11.36 24.76
N LYS A 246 -8.94 11.05 24.39
CA LYS A 246 -7.78 11.20 25.28
C LYS A 246 -7.51 12.66 25.65
N ILE A 247 -7.66 13.59 24.69
CA ILE A 247 -7.49 15.02 24.95
C ILE A 247 -8.57 15.49 25.95
N PHE A 248 -9.84 15.17 25.71
CA PHE A 248 -10.93 15.51 26.63
C PHE A 248 -10.79 14.83 28.01
N GLY A 249 -10.37 13.56 28.04
CA GLY A 249 -10.11 12.84 29.28
C GLY A 249 -8.95 13.45 30.10
N SER A 250 -7.92 13.97 29.43
CA SER A 250 -6.81 14.68 30.09
C SER A 250 -7.28 15.96 30.76
N PHE A 251 -8.13 16.75 30.10
CA PHE A 251 -8.71 17.97 30.70
C PHE A 251 -9.52 17.66 31.96
N TYR A 252 -10.31 16.59 31.94
CA TYR A 252 -11.06 16.16 33.13
C TYR A 252 -10.12 15.63 34.25
N GLY A 253 -9.02 14.98 33.88
CA GLY A 253 -7.99 14.51 34.81
C GLY A 253 -7.20 15.64 35.50
N GLU A 254 -6.90 16.72 34.77
CA GLU A 254 -6.26 17.91 35.33
C GLU A 254 -7.20 18.69 36.25
N GLN A 255 -8.49 18.81 35.88
CA GLN A 255 -9.49 19.45 36.73
C GLN A 255 -9.69 18.74 38.07
N ARG A 256 -9.47 17.41 38.12
CA ARG A 256 -9.44 16.63 39.38
C ARG A 256 -8.18 16.81 40.22
N ARG A 257 -7.05 17.22 39.63
CA ARG A 257 -5.77 17.41 40.33
C ARG A 257 -5.49 18.86 40.72
N GLY A 258 -6.19 19.82 40.12
CA GLY A 258 -6.04 21.26 40.39
C GLY A 258 -6.91 21.82 41.52
N ILE A 259 -7.43 20.99 42.42
CA ILE A 259 -8.15 21.44 43.62
C ILE A 259 -7.59 20.69 44.84
N SER A 260 -6.42 21.14 45.31
CA SER A 260 -6.02 21.12 46.72
C SER A 260 -5.03 22.25 46.97
#